data_AF-A0A8J4Y8N5-F1
#
_entry.id   AF-A0A8J4Y8N5-F1
#
_cell.length_a   1.000
_cell.length_b   1.000
_cell.length_c   1.000
_cell.angle_alpha   90.00
_cell.angle_beta   90.00
_cell.angle_gamma   90.00
#
_symmetry.space_group_name_H-M   'P 1'
#
loop_
_entity.id
_entity.type
_entity.pdbx_description
1 polymer ?
#
loop_
_entity_poly.entity_id
_entity_poly.type
_entity_poly.pdbx_seq_one_letter_code
_entity_poly.pdbx_strand_id
1 'polypeptide(L)'
;MGESKHDPENVGFDLLMFQRLLRLVHLIFPGWCSLPTALFSLLFFLCGLEQFLAYYIGLVPSGYYTVFNARDQTAFIYQTGKAFGLIVGISVVISVKRYVDSTLYITWRQLLSRALHRLYFSGINYYAVNVLPGRIDNPSSRFKGLAYEEKATCNIKIR
;
A
#
# COMPACT_ATOMS: atom_id res chain seq x y z
N MET A 1 -33.71 24.93 -36.33
CA MET A 1 -33.92 24.36 -34.98
C MET A 1 -33.27 22.99 -35.00
N GLY A 2 -31.96 22.94 -34.78
CA GLY A 2 -31.17 21.70 -34.86
C GLY A 2 -30.70 21.34 -33.46
N GLU A 3 -31.20 20.23 -32.94
CA GLU A 3 -30.81 19.69 -31.65
C GLU A 3 -29.31 19.32 -31.68
N SER A 4 -28.53 20.00 -30.84
CA SER A 4 -27.14 19.63 -30.57
C SER A 4 -27.15 18.36 -29.72
N LYS A 5 -26.88 17.23 -30.40
CA LYS A 5 -26.74 15.90 -29.81
C LYS A 5 -25.64 15.97 -28.73
N HIS A 6 -26.05 15.96 -27.47
CA HIS A 6 -25.14 15.84 -26.34
C HIS A 6 -24.71 14.37 -26.28
N ASP A 7 -23.55 14.06 -26.85
CA ASP A 7 -22.94 12.76 -26.63
C ASP A 7 -22.67 12.58 -25.13
N PRO A 8 -22.99 11.42 -24.54
CA PRO A 8 -22.71 11.17 -23.14
C PRO A 8 -21.19 11.14 -22.96
N GLU A 9 -20.70 12.09 -22.17
CA GLU A 9 -19.33 12.15 -21.69
C GLU A 9 -19.03 10.82 -20.97
N ASN A 10 -18.40 9.89 -21.68
CA ASN A 10 -17.87 8.67 -21.10
C ASN A 10 -16.76 9.11 -20.15
N VAL A 11 -17.11 9.28 -18.88
CA VAL A 11 -16.16 9.23 -17.75
C VAL A 11 -15.72 7.76 -17.59
N GLY A 12 -15.25 7.16 -18.68
CA GLY A 12 -14.65 5.85 -18.69
C GLY A 12 -13.22 6.04 -18.22
N PHE A 13 -12.77 5.20 -17.29
CA PHE A 13 -11.36 5.09 -16.95
C PHE A 13 -10.54 4.92 -18.23
N ASP A 14 -9.97 6.02 -18.72
CA ASP A 14 -9.25 6.03 -19.98
C ASP A 14 -8.09 5.05 -19.88
N LEU A 15 -8.03 4.08 -20.79
CA LEU A 15 -6.84 3.25 -21.01
C LEU A 15 -5.60 4.13 -21.22
N LEU A 16 -5.79 5.38 -21.67
CA LEU A 16 -4.79 6.42 -21.73
C LEU A 16 -4.26 6.85 -20.35
N MET A 17 -5.12 6.97 -19.33
CA MET A 17 -4.69 7.18 -17.93
C MET A 17 -3.93 5.97 -17.41
N PHE A 18 -4.40 4.75 -17.70
CA PHE A 18 -3.70 3.53 -17.26
C PHE A 18 -2.35 3.37 -17.95
N GLN A 19 -2.25 3.68 -19.25
CA GLN A 19 -0.99 3.65 -19.99
C GLN A 19 0.01 4.71 -19.51
N ARG A 20 -0.48 5.91 -19.12
CA ARG A 20 0.34 6.94 -18.48
C ARG A 20 0.79 6.49 -17.08
N LEU A 21 -0.09 5.90 -16.29
CA LEU A 21 0.22 5.33 -14.98
C LEU A 21 1.26 4.20 -15.09
N LEU A 22 1.10 3.29 -16.06
CA LEU A 22 2.05 2.21 -16.32
C LEU A 22 3.42 2.75 -16.73
N ARG A 23 3.46 3.83 -17.52
CA ARG A 23 4.71 4.51 -17.86
C ARG A 23 5.37 5.13 -16.62
N LEU A 24 4.59 5.64 -15.66
CA LEU A 24 5.07 6.10 -14.35
C LEU A 24 5.56 4.94 -13.46
N VAL A 25 4.85 3.81 -13.42
CA VAL A 25 5.27 2.61 -12.68
C VAL A 25 6.58 2.06 -13.27
N HIS A 26 6.71 2.06 -14.59
CA HIS A 26 7.94 1.68 -15.28
C HIS A 26 9.09 2.68 -15.01
N LEU A 27 8.78 3.98 -14.81
CA LEU A 27 9.76 4.98 -14.40
C LEU A 27 10.17 4.85 -12.91
N ILE A 28 9.27 4.34 -12.06
CA ILE A 28 9.53 4.03 -10.63
C ILE A 28 10.52 2.87 -10.47
N PHE A 29 10.61 1.98 -11.48
CA PHE A 29 11.66 0.97 -11.61
C PHE A 29 12.65 1.39 -12.71
N PRO A 30 13.52 2.39 -12.48
CA PRO A 30 14.40 2.93 -13.54
C PRO A 30 15.43 1.90 -14.06
N GLY A 31 15.58 0.74 -13.42
CA GLY A 31 16.38 -0.37 -13.92
C GLY A 31 16.39 -1.58 -12.99
N TRP A 32 16.87 -2.70 -13.52
CA TRP A 32 16.93 -3.99 -12.82
C TRP A 32 17.95 -4.01 -11.67
N CYS A 33 18.80 -2.98 -11.55
CA CYS A 33 19.78 -2.75 -10.48
C CYS A 33 19.50 -1.46 -9.68
N SER A 34 18.24 -1.11 -9.40
CA SER A 34 17.90 0.03 -8.54
C SER A 34 17.49 -0.43 -7.14
N LEU A 35 17.70 0.43 -6.14
CA LEU A 35 17.36 0.18 -4.72
C LEU A 35 15.90 -0.30 -4.51
N PRO A 36 14.88 0.26 -5.21
CA PRO A 36 13.51 -0.27 -5.16
C PRO A 36 13.37 -1.70 -5.67
N THR A 37 14.08 -2.05 -6.76
CA THR A 37 14.10 -3.42 -7.30
C THR A 37 14.73 -4.40 -6.33
N ALA A 38 15.80 -3.99 -5.64
CA ALA A 38 16.46 -4.80 -4.62
C ALA A 38 15.59 -4.98 -3.36
N LEU A 39 14.88 -3.92 -2.92
CA LEU A 39 13.92 -4.04 -1.82
C LEU A 39 12.75 -4.95 -2.19
N PHE A 40 12.26 -4.88 -3.42
CA PHE A 40 11.17 -5.74 -3.89
C PHE A 40 11.60 -7.21 -4.00
N SER A 41 12.80 -7.48 -4.54
CA SER A 41 13.34 -8.84 -4.60
C SER A 41 13.61 -9.42 -3.19
N LEU A 42 14.14 -8.59 -2.28
CA LEU A 42 14.29 -8.94 -0.87
C LEU A 42 12.95 -9.26 -0.23
N LEU A 43 11.91 -8.45 -0.47
CA LEU A 43 10.57 -8.68 0.06
C LEU A 43 9.99 -10.01 -0.45
N PHE A 44 10.15 -10.29 -1.75
CA PHE A 44 9.72 -11.55 -2.35
C PHE A 44 10.43 -12.75 -1.72
N PHE A 45 11.75 -12.65 -1.54
CA PHE A 45 12.54 -13.68 -0.86
C PHE A 45 12.08 -13.89 0.59
N LEU A 46 11.85 -12.82 1.35
CA LEU A 46 11.34 -12.91 2.72
C LEU A 46 9.95 -13.56 2.78
N CYS A 47 9.09 -13.29 1.80
CA CYS A 47 7.77 -13.91 1.73
C CYS A 47 7.86 -15.42 1.46
N GLY A 48 8.77 -15.86 0.58
CA GLY A 48 9.03 -17.28 0.37
C GLY A 48 9.63 -17.95 1.61
N LEU A 49 10.56 -17.27 2.29
CA LEU A 49 11.20 -17.76 3.50
C LEU A 49 10.20 -17.86 4.67
N GLU A 50 9.31 -16.89 4.84
CA GLU A 50 8.20 -16.96 5.80
C GLU A 50 7.34 -18.21 5.57
N GLN A 51 6.92 -18.44 4.33
CA GLN A 51 6.08 -19.59 3.97
C GLN A 51 6.81 -20.92 4.25
N PHE A 52 8.11 -20.97 3.96
CA PHE A 52 8.95 -22.12 4.27
C PHE A 52 9.03 -22.37 5.78
N LEU A 53 9.29 -21.35 6.60
CA LEU A 53 9.30 -21.50 8.07
C LEU A 53 7.92 -21.91 8.60
N ALA A 54 6.85 -21.32 8.09
CA ALA A 54 5.48 -21.66 8.48
C ALA A 54 5.16 -23.13 8.19
N TYR A 55 5.63 -23.66 7.06
CA TYR A 55 5.53 -25.07 6.73
C TYR A 55 6.25 -25.96 7.76
N TYR A 56 7.50 -25.63 8.12
CA TYR A 56 8.22 -26.41 9.14
C TYR A 56 7.58 -26.34 10.52
N ILE A 57 7.06 -25.18 10.92
CA ILE A 57 6.31 -25.03 12.17
C ILE A 57 5.06 -25.90 12.15
N GLY A 58 4.35 -25.98 11.02
CA GLY A 58 3.19 -26.87 10.85
C GLY A 58 3.52 -28.36 10.96
N LEU A 59 4.76 -28.76 10.71
CA LEU A 59 5.25 -30.13 10.90
C LEU A 59 5.76 -30.42 12.32
N VAL A 60 5.97 -29.40 13.16
CA VAL A 60 6.43 -29.61 14.55
C VAL A 60 5.45 -30.46 15.37
N PRO A 61 4.12 -30.25 15.33
CA PRO A 61 3.14 -31.04 16.09
C PRO A 61 3.22 -32.55 15.80
N SER A 62 3.44 -32.95 14.54
CA SER A 62 3.51 -34.38 14.18
C SER A 62 4.69 -35.07 14.85
N GLY A 63 5.83 -34.39 14.98
CA GLY A 63 6.99 -34.88 15.72
C GLY A 63 6.79 -34.91 17.24
N TYR A 64 5.88 -34.11 17.80
CA TYR A 64 5.55 -34.19 19.23
C TYR A 64 4.76 -35.45 19.57
N TYR A 65 3.84 -35.88 18.69
CA TYR A 65 3.04 -37.08 18.92
C TYR A 65 3.89 -38.35 19.02
N THR A 66 4.96 -38.47 18.24
CA THR A 66 5.86 -39.64 18.28
C THR A 66 6.66 -39.70 19.58
N VAL A 67 7.13 -38.55 20.07
CA VAL A 67 7.89 -38.46 21.33
C VAL A 67 7.00 -38.72 22.55
N PHE A 68 5.75 -38.23 22.54
CA PHE A 68 4.78 -38.55 23.58
C PHE A 68 4.47 -40.04 23.66
N ASN A 69 4.38 -40.72 22.50
CA ASN A 69 4.15 -42.16 22.46
C ASN A 69 5.36 -42.96 22.99
N ALA A 70 6.58 -42.49 22.73
CA ALA A 70 7.82 -43.14 23.17
C ALA A 70 8.18 -42.89 24.65
N ARG A 71 7.54 -41.92 25.33
CA ARG A 71 7.84 -41.48 26.72
C ARG A 71 9.30 -41.04 26.95
N ASP A 72 9.99 -40.58 25.92
CA ASP A 72 11.37 -40.12 26.00
C ASP A 72 11.47 -38.63 26.36
N GLN A 73 11.97 -38.33 27.57
CA GLN A 73 12.09 -36.96 28.07
C GLN A 73 13.20 -36.15 27.38
N THR A 74 14.31 -36.78 27.01
CA THR A 74 15.44 -36.13 26.33
C THR A 74 15.06 -35.68 24.91
N ALA A 75 14.35 -36.53 24.18
CA ALA A 75 13.81 -36.21 22.85
C ALA A 75 12.79 -35.06 22.91
N PHE A 76 12.00 -34.98 23.99
CA PHE A 76 11.03 -33.90 24.19
C PHE A 76 11.70 -32.53 24.35
N ILE A 77 12.79 -32.46 25.14
CA ILE A 77 13.54 -31.22 25.33
C ILE A 77 14.16 -30.75 24.02
N TYR A 78 14.75 -31.67 23.23
CA TYR A 78 15.30 -31.35 21.92
C TYR A 78 14.23 -30.85 20.94
N GLN A 79 13.09 -31.53 20.88
CA GLN A 79 11.96 -31.13 20.03
C GLN A 79 11.42 -29.75 20.42
N THR A 80 11.38 -29.45 21.72
CA THR A 80 10.95 -28.14 22.25
C THR A 80 11.94 -27.03 21.95
N GLY A 81 13.24 -27.30 22.04
CA GLY A 81 14.27 -26.35 21.60
C GLY A 81 14.15 -26.00 20.11
N LYS A 82 13.90 -27.01 19.26
CA LYS A 82 13.68 -26.81 17.83
C LYS A 82 12.41 -25.99 17.54
N ALA A 83 11.31 -26.29 18.22
CA ALA A 83 10.06 -25.55 18.10
C ALA A 83 10.24 -24.07 18.49
N PHE A 84 10.91 -23.83 19.62
CA PHE A 84 11.22 -22.47 20.08
C PHE A 84 12.08 -21.71 19.05
N GLY A 85 13.14 -22.33 18.53
CA GLY A 85 13.98 -21.73 17.50
C GLY A 85 13.21 -21.37 16.22
N LEU A 86 12.29 -22.24 15.79
CA LEU A 86 11.41 -21.96 14.64
C LEU A 86 10.48 -20.77 14.90
N ILE A 87 9.88 -20.67 16.10
CA ILE A 87 8.99 -19.57 16.48
C ILE A 87 9.75 -18.23 16.51
N VAL A 88 10.97 -18.22 17.07
CA VAL A 88 11.83 -17.02 17.05
C VAL A 88 12.19 -16.66 15.62
N GLY A 89 12.56 -17.65 14.80
CA GLY A 89 12.90 -17.46 13.39
C GLY A 89 11.77 -16.81 12.59
N ILE A 90 10.55 -17.36 12.65
CA ILE A 90 9.42 -16.80 11.90
C ILE A 90 9.06 -15.39 12.37
N SER A 91 9.17 -15.12 13.68
CA SER A 91 8.90 -13.79 14.24
C SER A 91 9.88 -12.73 13.72
N VAL A 92 11.16 -13.07 13.63
CA VAL A 92 12.19 -12.20 13.03
C VAL A 92 11.87 -11.93 11.57
N VAL A 93 11.55 -12.98 10.79
CA VAL A 93 11.24 -12.85 9.36
C VAL A 93 10.04 -11.94 9.13
N ILE A 94 8.95 -12.15 9.87
CA ILE A 94 7.75 -11.30 9.80
C ILE A 94 8.09 -9.85 10.14
N SER A 95 8.92 -9.61 11.15
CA SER A 95 9.33 -8.27 11.56
C SER A 95 10.14 -7.56 10.48
N VAL A 96 11.13 -8.24 9.90
CA VAL A 96 11.95 -7.68 8.82
C VAL A 96 11.10 -7.44 7.57
N LYS A 97 10.21 -8.37 7.21
CA LYS A 97 9.28 -8.21 6.08
C LYS A 97 8.44 -6.94 6.26
N ARG A 98 7.87 -6.72 7.44
CA ARG A 98 7.07 -5.53 7.76
C ARG A 98 7.88 -4.23 7.66
N TYR A 99 9.14 -4.26 8.08
CA TYR A 99 10.04 -3.12 7.95
C TYR A 99 10.36 -2.79 6.48
N VAL A 100 10.66 -3.81 5.67
CA VAL A 100 10.94 -3.66 4.24
C VAL A 100 9.70 -3.14 3.51
N ASP A 101 8.51 -3.67 3.81
CA ASP A 101 7.24 -3.25 3.22
C ASP A 101 6.93 -1.77 3.53
N SER A 102 7.12 -1.35 4.78
CA SER A 102 6.92 0.06 5.19
C SER A 102 7.89 1.00 4.47
N THR A 103 9.16 0.61 4.37
CA THR A 103 10.19 1.38 3.65
C THR A 103 9.87 1.49 2.17
N LEU A 104 9.45 0.38 1.55
CA LEU A 104 9.06 0.31 0.15
C LEU A 104 7.83 1.19 -0.12
N TYR A 105 6.81 1.13 0.74
CA TYR A 105 5.60 1.94 0.64
C TYR A 105 5.91 3.45 0.67
N ILE A 106 6.73 3.90 1.62
CA ILE A 106 7.12 5.31 1.73
C ILE A 106 7.90 5.75 0.48
N THR A 107 8.86 4.93 0.05
CA THR A 107 9.70 5.22 -1.12
C THR A 107 8.86 5.32 -2.40
N TRP A 108 7.96 4.35 -2.63
CA TRP A 108 7.04 4.36 -3.76
C TRP A 108 6.17 5.61 -3.72
N ARG A 109 5.55 5.92 -2.58
CA ARG A 109 4.67 7.09 -2.44
C ARG A 109 5.39 8.39 -2.80
N GLN A 110 6.64 8.56 -2.35
CA GLN A 110 7.44 9.74 -2.69
C GLN A 110 7.75 9.81 -4.20
N LEU A 111 8.13 8.69 -4.82
CA LEU A 111 8.42 8.64 -6.25
C LEU A 111 7.17 8.93 -7.09
N LEU A 112 6.03 8.32 -6.73
CA LEU A 112 4.76 8.53 -7.40
C LEU A 112 4.30 9.99 -7.28
N SER A 113 4.42 10.59 -6.09
CA SER A 113 4.05 11.98 -5.87
C SER A 113 4.92 12.94 -6.71
N ARG A 114 6.24 12.74 -6.75
CA ARG A 114 7.14 13.55 -7.58
C ARG A 114 6.85 13.39 -9.07
N ALA A 115 6.57 12.17 -9.52
CA ALA A 115 6.23 11.89 -10.91
C ALA A 115 4.88 12.53 -11.31
N LEU A 116 3.86 12.44 -10.45
CA LEU A 116 2.58 13.13 -10.62
C LEU A 116 2.76 14.64 -10.66
N HIS A 117 3.54 15.21 -9.74
CA HIS A 117 3.80 16.65 -9.68
C HIS A 117 4.51 17.13 -10.95
N ARG A 118 5.51 16.38 -11.43
CA ARG A 118 6.21 16.68 -12.69
C ARG A 118 5.27 16.60 -13.89
N LEU A 119 4.39 15.60 -13.96
CA LEU A 119 3.42 15.47 -15.06
C LEU A 119 2.39 16.61 -15.02
N TYR A 120 1.93 16.97 -13.82
CA TYR A 120 0.97 18.03 -13.57
C TYR A 120 1.51 19.41 -14.00
N PHE A 121 2.80 19.70 -13.77
CA PHE A 121 3.43 20.94 -14.21
C PHE A 121 4.00 20.89 -15.65
N SER A 122 4.30 19.72 -16.19
CA SER A 122 4.85 19.57 -17.55
C SER A 122 3.78 19.66 -18.65
N GLY A 123 2.51 19.55 -18.31
CA GLY A 123 1.40 19.77 -19.23
C GLY A 123 0.85 21.19 -19.09
N ILE A 124 0.76 21.92 -20.21
CA ILE A 124 0.05 23.22 -20.34
C ILE A 124 -1.44 23.11 -19.88
N ASN A 125 -1.92 21.90 -19.57
CA ASN A 125 -3.27 21.59 -19.09
C ASN A 125 -3.62 22.15 -17.69
N TYR A 126 -2.65 22.64 -16.91
CA TYR A 126 -2.96 23.42 -15.69
C TYR A 126 -3.80 24.65 -16.06
N TYR A 127 -3.46 25.31 -17.16
CA TYR A 127 -4.25 26.42 -17.67
C TYR A 127 -5.58 25.94 -18.25
N ALA A 128 -5.64 24.80 -18.95
CA ALA A 128 -6.93 24.32 -19.46
C ALA A 128 -7.95 24.06 -18.34
N VAL A 129 -7.56 23.36 -17.27
CA VAL A 129 -8.48 23.02 -16.15
C VAL A 129 -8.82 24.24 -15.28
N ASN A 130 -7.88 25.18 -15.10
CA ASN A 130 -8.10 26.38 -14.28
C ASN A 130 -8.68 27.58 -15.07
N VAL A 131 -8.65 27.54 -16.42
CA VAL A 131 -9.20 28.57 -17.32
C VAL A 131 -10.53 28.13 -17.97
N LEU A 132 -10.99 26.89 -17.76
CA LEU A 132 -12.39 26.50 -17.99
C LEU A 132 -13.24 27.09 -16.85
N PRO A 133 -14.00 28.17 -17.08
CA PRO A 133 -14.77 28.77 -16.01
C PRO A 133 -15.96 27.86 -15.68
N GLY A 134 -16.00 27.39 -14.44
CA GLY A 134 -17.29 27.18 -13.76
C GLY A 134 -17.79 25.75 -13.58
N ARG A 135 -16.97 24.77 -13.16
CA ARG A 135 -17.54 23.53 -12.58
C ARG A 135 -16.66 22.66 -11.66
N ILE A 136 -15.50 23.14 -11.22
CA ILE A 136 -14.71 22.43 -10.20
C ILE A 136 -14.63 23.33 -8.97
N ASP A 137 -15.70 23.31 -8.18
CA ASP A 137 -15.66 23.82 -6.81
C ASP A 137 -14.60 23.04 -6.03
N ASN A 138 -13.54 23.75 -5.69
CA ASN A 138 -12.48 23.31 -4.82
C ASN A 138 -13.07 22.67 -3.53
N PRO A 139 -12.81 21.38 -3.23
CA PRO A 139 -13.38 20.69 -2.07
C PRO A 139 -12.96 21.32 -0.73
N SER A 140 -11.91 22.14 -0.69
CA SER A 140 -11.52 22.89 0.51
C SER A 140 -12.45 24.06 0.85
N SER A 141 -13.32 24.47 -0.07
CA SER A 141 -14.37 25.47 0.20
C SER A 141 -15.55 24.88 0.97
N ARG A 142 -15.83 23.57 0.81
CA ARG A 142 -16.99 22.91 1.45
C ARG A 142 -16.78 22.64 2.94
N PHE A 143 -15.53 22.45 3.38
CA PHE A 143 -15.20 22.28 4.80
C PHE A 143 -15.36 23.58 5.62
N LYS A 144 -15.21 24.75 4.99
CA LYS A 144 -15.35 26.02 5.70
C LYS A 144 -16.80 26.28 6.11
N GLY A 145 -17.79 25.93 5.27
CA GLY A 145 -19.22 26.17 5.58
C GLY A 145 -19.73 25.48 6.84
N LEU A 146 -19.30 24.24 7.11
CA LEU A 146 -19.79 23.47 8.26
C LEU A 146 -19.23 23.95 9.61
N ALA A 147 -18.08 24.63 9.62
CA ALA A 147 -17.49 25.17 10.85
C ALA A 147 -18.13 26.50 11.29
N TYR A 148 -18.81 27.21 10.39
CA TYR A 148 -19.51 28.46 10.74
C TYR A 148 -20.95 28.21 11.20
N GLU A 149 -21.58 27.11 10.77
CA GLU A 149 -22.96 26.79 11.18
C GLU A 149 -23.05 26.34 12.65
N GLU A 150 -22.04 25.59 13.15
CA GLU A 150 -22.03 25.15 14.56
C GLU A 150 -21.84 26.32 15.54
N LYS A 151 -21.13 27.40 15.15
CA LYS A 151 -20.96 28.58 16.01
C LYS A 151 -22.18 29.49 16.05
N ALA A 152 -23.08 29.42 15.06
CA ALA A 152 -24.29 30.23 15.04
C ALA A 152 -25.39 29.65 15.95
N THR A 153 -25.45 28.33 16.14
CA THR A 153 -26.46 27.70 17.00
C THR A 153 -26.17 27.85 18.49
N CYS A 154 -24.91 28.06 18.88
CA CYS A 154 -24.52 28.18 20.29
C CYS A 154 -24.71 29.61 20.89
N ASN A 155 -25.10 30.60 20.08
CA ASN A 155 -25.26 32.00 20.53
C ASN A 155 -26.73 32.45 20.68
N ILE A 156 -27.68 31.50 20.64
CA ILE A 156 -29.12 31.74 20.86
C ILE A 156 -29.61 30.83 21.98
N LYS A 157 -28.95 30.87 23.15
CA LYS A 157 -29.54 30.36 24.40
C LYS A 157 -28.89 30.87 25.68
N ILE A 158 -28.69 32.19 25.77
CA ILE A 158 -28.53 32.86 27.07
C ILE A 158 -29.26 34.21 27.02
N ARG A 159 -30.58 34.16 27.23
CA ARG A 159 -31.30 35.14 28.03
C ARG A 159 -32.60 34.54 28.54
#